data_AF-A0A929ULC4-F1
#
_entry.id   AF-A0A929ULC4-F1
#
_cell.length_a   1.000
_cell.length_b   1.000
_cell.length_c   1.000
_cell.angle_alpha   90.00
_cell.angle_beta   90.00
_cell.angle_gamma   90.00
#
_symmetry.space_group_name_H-M   'P 1'
#
loop_
_entity.id
_entity.type
_entity.pdbx_description
1 polymer ?
#
loop_
_entity_poly.entity_id
_entity_poly.type
_entity_poly.pdbx_seq_one_letter_code
_entity_poly.pdbx_strand_id
1 'polypeptide(L)'
;MFLISFTLLIQSFGIPGYIYALTQSTKLYEENYVNPKTAKLTFPDKKRNLIYIYLESMENTLASKANGGSADVSVIPELEELALKNTSFSNKASGIGGALPAANTGWTVAGMAAQSAGVPLKETLVGGRDHNSLGEFKKFLPGAYSLGEILQKQGYNQTFIMGSEASFGGRDKLLTQHGNFNIQDYNYAKQHGQITGDYKVWWGYEDKKLFQFAREEASRLASSDKPFNLQLLTADTHFTDGYLDENCAKNFNNQYDNVHACSSKQVAEFVKWVQSQPFYKNTTIIISGDHLGMQTSYYDEKTAGTNYQRTIYNAFINPATTTDRTKNRRFTTFDMYPSTLAALGVKVDGERLGLGTNLFSIKETLAEQYGGIENLNAELAKRSDYYEKKIFTKSGN
;
A
#
# COMPACT_ATOMS: atom_id res chain seq x y z
N MET A 1 -30.66 10.93 -31.60
CA MET A 1 -29.69 9.91 -31.16
C MET A 1 -28.40 10.51 -30.60
N PHE A 2 -27.74 11.46 -31.27
CA PHE A 2 -26.46 12.04 -30.81
C PHE A 2 -26.49 12.68 -29.41
N LEU A 3 -27.54 13.44 -29.06
CA LEU A 3 -27.70 14.03 -27.72
C LEU A 3 -27.93 12.99 -26.61
N ILE A 4 -28.67 11.90 -26.90
CA ILE A 4 -28.89 10.81 -25.93
C ILE A 4 -27.59 10.03 -25.75
N SER A 5 -26.88 9.73 -26.85
CA SER A 5 -25.56 9.09 -26.81
C SER A 5 -24.52 9.93 -26.08
N PHE A 6 -24.51 11.26 -26.26
CA PHE A 6 -23.61 12.18 -25.55
C PHE A 6 -23.95 12.30 -24.05
N THR A 7 -25.24 12.30 -23.70
CA THR A 7 -25.69 12.34 -22.30
C THR A 7 -25.36 11.03 -21.58
N LEU A 8 -25.55 9.89 -22.23
CA LEU A 8 -25.13 8.57 -21.74
C LEU A 8 -23.61 8.47 -21.64
N LEU A 9 -22.86 9.07 -22.57
CA LEU A 9 -21.40 9.16 -22.52
C LEU A 9 -20.92 9.98 -21.31
N ILE A 10 -21.51 11.16 -21.09
CA ILE A 10 -21.20 12.01 -19.93
C ILE A 10 -21.52 11.27 -18.62
N GLN A 11 -22.65 10.56 -18.56
CA GLN A 11 -23.02 9.76 -17.39
C GLN A 11 -22.10 8.54 -17.19
N SER A 12 -21.69 7.86 -18.27
CA SER A 12 -20.85 6.65 -18.19
C SER A 12 -19.43 6.95 -17.74
N PHE A 13 -18.91 8.16 -17.99
CA PHE A 13 -17.61 8.61 -17.49
C PHE A 13 -17.67 9.22 -16.07
N GLY A 14 -18.82 9.19 -15.39
CA GLY A 14 -18.95 9.74 -14.03
C GLY A 14 -18.74 11.26 -13.92
N ILE A 15 -18.71 11.98 -15.05
CA ILE A 15 -18.42 13.42 -15.14
C ILE A 15 -19.39 14.26 -14.29
N PRO A 16 -20.71 13.99 -14.26
CA PRO A 16 -21.64 14.73 -13.39
C PRO A 16 -21.32 14.55 -11.90
N GLY A 17 -20.94 13.34 -11.47
CA GLY A 17 -20.55 13.05 -10.09
C GLY A 17 -19.25 13.75 -9.71
N TYR A 18 -18.28 13.77 -10.61
CA TYR A 18 -17.02 14.51 -10.46
C TYR A 18 -17.25 16.03 -10.34
N ILE A 19 -18.03 16.63 -11.24
CA ILE A 19 -18.36 18.07 -11.18
C ILE A 19 -19.14 18.40 -9.91
N TYR A 20 -20.12 17.57 -9.53
CA TYR A 20 -20.88 17.75 -8.30
C TYR A 20 -19.96 17.73 -7.06
N ALA A 21 -19.05 16.76 -6.96
CA ALA A 21 -18.10 16.67 -5.86
C ALA A 21 -17.18 17.90 -5.74
N LEU A 22 -16.79 18.51 -6.87
CA LEU A 22 -15.99 19.75 -6.87
C LEU A 22 -16.76 20.97 -6.35
N THR A 23 -18.09 20.97 -6.44
CA THR A 23 -18.95 22.07 -5.93
C THR A 23 -19.35 21.88 -4.46
N GLN A 24 -19.13 20.69 -3.90
CA GLN A 24 -19.48 20.36 -2.53
C GLN A 24 -18.23 20.33 -1.64
N SER A 25 -18.38 20.74 -0.39
CA SER A 25 -17.34 20.57 0.63
C SER A 25 -17.68 19.40 1.55
N THR A 26 -16.64 18.75 2.08
CA THR A 26 -16.78 17.73 3.12
C THR A 26 -16.15 18.20 4.43
N LYS A 27 -16.72 17.74 5.55
CA LYS A 27 -16.14 17.85 6.90
C LYS A 27 -15.41 16.58 7.35
N LEU A 28 -15.24 15.61 6.46
CA LEU A 28 -14.60 14.32 6.74
C LEU A 28 -13.30 14.48 7.54
N TYR A 29 -12.45 15.43 7.16
CA TYR A 29 -11.15 15.62 7.79
C TYR A 29 -11.27 16.35 9.13
N GLU A 30 -12.07 17.41 9.20
CA GLU A 30 -12.34 18.15 10.43
C GLU A 30 -12.91 17.25 11.54
N GLU A 31 -13.74 16.27 11.16
CA GLU A 31 -14.43 15.38 12.10
C GLU A 31 -13.65 14.10 12.41
N ASN A 32 -12.86 13.57 11.45
CA ASN A 32 -12.28 12.23 11.58
C ASN A 32 -10.75 12.17 11.49
N TYR A 33 -10.07 13.22 11.01
CA TYR A 33 -8.61 13.19 10.87
C TYR A 33 -7.91 13.35 12.22
N VAL A 34 -7.17 12.34 12.65
CA VAL A 34 -6.34 12.40 13.86
C VAL A 34 -4.92 12.79 13.48
N ASN A 35 -4.49 14.00 13.87
CA ASN A 35 -3.17 14.52 13.53
C ASN A 35 -2.04 13.67 14.16
N PRO A 36 -1.20 12.99 13.36
CA PRO A 36 -0.19 12.10 13.90
C PRO A 36 0.96 12.80 14.65
N LYS A 37 1.14 14.12 14.46
CA LYS A 37 2.15 14.92 15.20
C LYS A 37 1.79 15.10 16.67
N THR A 38 0.50 15.13 16.99
CA THR A 38 -0.02 15.40 18.34
C THR A 38 -0.72 14.20 18.96
N ALA A 39 -1.02 13.16 18.18
CA ALA A 39 -1.54 11.90 18.69
C ALA A 39 -0.58 11.29 19.72
N LYS A 40 -1.15 10.74 20.80
CA LYS A 40 -0.37 10.07 21.83
C LYS A 40 -0.09 8.62 21.42
N LEU A 41 1.20 8.33 21.28
CA LEU A 41 1.72 7.02 20.89
C LEU A 41 2.63 6.50 21.99
N THR A 42 2.37 5.30 22.50
CA THR A 42 3.20 4.67 23.54
C THR A 42 3.93 3.48 22.94
N PHE A 43 5.24 3.61 22.77
CA PHE A 43 6.10 2.53 22.27
C PHE A 43 6.43 1.53 23.38
N PRO A 44 6.62 0.25 23.05
CA PRO A 44 7.13 -0.72 24.01
C PRO A 44 8.61 -0.42 24.32
N ASP A 45 9.07 -0.83 25.51
CA ASP A 45 10.47 -0.67 25.93
C ASP A 45 11.42 -1.32 24.91
N LYS A 46 11.09 -2.54 24.48
CA LYS A 46 11.77 -3.23 23.39
C LYS A 46 11.01 -3.03 22.08
N LYS A 47 11.54 -2.12 21.26
CA LYS A 47 11.04 -1.83 19.90
C LYS A 47 11.27 -3.03 18.96
N ARG A 48 10.27 -3.30 18.12
CA ARG A 48 10.34 -4.33 17.08
C ARG A 48 10.85 -3.75 15.77
N ASN A 49 11.55 -4.59 15.00
CA ASN A 49 11.93 -4.26 13.63
C ASN A 49 10.70 -4.37 12.71
N LEU A 50 10.67 -3.57 11.66
CA LEU A 50 9.66 -3.60 10.61
C LEU A 50 10.30 -4.04 9.29
N ILE A 51 9.69 -5.02 8.63
CA ILE A 51 9.85 -5.26 7.20
C ILE A 51 8.48 -4.99 6.56
N TYR A 52 8.39 -4.02 5.66
CA TYR A 52 7.15 -3.69 4.94
C TYR A 52 7.34 -3.93 3.45
N ILE A 53 6.50 -4.77 2.85
CA ILE A 53 6.58 -5.11 1.42
C ILE A 53 5.33 -4.54 0.74
N TYR A 54 5.52 -3.48 -0.05
CA TYR A 54 4.52 -3.01 -1.00
C TYR A 54 4.60 -3.87 -2.24
N LEU A 55 3.52 -4.61 -2.52
CA LEU A 55 3.37 -5.43 -3.71
C LEU A 55 2.65 -4.63 -4.78
N GLU A 56 3.38 -4.26 -5.83
CA GLU A 56 2.83 -3.54 -6.98
C GLU A 56 1.58 -4.23 -7.53
N SER A 57 0.46 -3.51 -7.57
CA SER A 57 -0.81 -3.95 -8.16
C SER A 57 -1.36 -5.29 -7.62
N MET A 58 -0.93 -5.76 -6.44
CA MET A 58 -1.32 -7.08 -5.93
C MET A 58 -2.66 -7.07 -5.18
N GLU A 59 -3.58 -7.93 -5.62
CA GLU A 59 -4.95 -8.00 -5.09
C GLU A 59 -5.47 -9.44 -4.96
N ASN A 60 -6.54 -9.62 -4.18
CA ASN A 60 -7.07 -10.95 -3.86
C ASN A 60 -7.83 -11.63 -5.01
N THR A 61 -8.10 -10.93 -6.13
CA THR A 61 -8.82 -11.48 -7.29
C THR A 61 -8.16 -12.75 -7.83
N LEU A 62 -6.84 -12.84 -7.69
CA LEU A 62 -5.98 -13.92 -8.18
C LEU A 62 -5.94 -15.15 -7.26
N ALA A 63 -6.45 -15.03 -6.04
CA ALA A 63 -6.58 -16.16 -5.12
C ALA A 63 -7.72 -17.09 -5.53
N SER A 64 -7.73 -18.29 -4.95
CA SER A 64 -8.75 -19.29 -5.22
C SER A 64 -10.13 -18.84 -4.73
N LYS A 65 -11.19 -19.20 -5.46
CA LYS A 65 -12.59 -19.02 -5.03
C LYS A 65 -12.86 -19.67 -3.67
N ALA A 66 -12.25 -20.83 -3.42
CA ALA A 66 -12.37 -21.56 -2.16
C ALA A 66 -11.93 -20.73 -0.95
N ASN A 67 -10.93 -19.86 -1.14
CA ASN A 67 -10.40 -18.99 -0.10
C ASN A 67 -10.77 -17.52 -0.30
N GLY A 68 -11.77 -17.20 -1.12
CA GLY A 68 -12.34 -15.86 -1.20
C GLY A 68 -11.84 -14.98 -2.34
N GLY A 69 -10.99 -15.50 -3.24
CA GLY A 69 -10.63 -14.87 -4.51
C GLY A 69 -11.62 -15.16 -5.65
N SER A 70 -11.20 -14.99 -6.90
CA SER A 70 -12.05 -15.20 -8.10
C SER A 70 -11.53 -16.30 -9.04
N ALA A 71 -10.34 -16.86 -8.81
CA ALA A 71 -9.77 -17.89 -9.67
C ALA A 71 -10.21 -19.31 -9.25
N ASP A 72 -10.43 -20.22 -10.21
CA ASP A 72 -10.76 -21.62 -9.89
C ASP A 72 -9.60 -22.34 -9.19
N VAL A 73 -8.37 -22.04 -9.63
CA VAL A 73 -7.12 -22.43 -8.97
C VAL A 73 -6.36 -21.15 -8.66
N SER A 74 -5.77 -21.06 -7.47
CA SER A 74 -4.99 -19.88 -7.07
C SER A 74 -3.84 -19.61 -8.03
N VAL A 75 -3.74 -18.38 -8.51
CA VAL A 75 -2.59 -17.87 -9.26
C VAL A 75 -1.48 -17.41 -8.32
N ILE A 76 -1.82 -17.09 -7.08
CA ILE A 76 -0.90 -16.63 -6.03
C ILE A 76 -0.90 -17.56 -4.80
N PRO A 77 -0.65 -18.87 -4.98
CA PRO A 77 -0.89 -19.86 -3.93
C PRO A 77 -0.08 -19.61 -2.65
N GLU A 78 1.15 -19.11 -2.77
CA GLU A 78 1.99 -18.81 -1.61
C GLU A 78 1.52 -17.58 -0.84
N LEU A 79 1.09 -16.51 -1.52
CA LEU A 79 0.48 -15.35 -0.84
C LEU A 79 -0.86 -15.71 -0.20
N GLU A 80 -1.68 -16.51 -0.88
CA GLU A 80 -2.93 -17.03 -0.31
C GLU A 80 -2.65 -17.82 0.98
N GLU A 81 -1.66 -18.71 0.97
CA GLU A 81 -1.23 -19.45 2.15
C GLU A 81 -0.71 -18.53 3.27
N LEU A 82 0.12 -17.53 2.94
CA LEU A 82 0.62 -16.56 3.91
C LEU A 82 -0.51 -15.79 4.59
N ALA A 83 -1.52 -15.33 3.84
CA ALA A 83 -2.67 -14.63 4.39
C ALA A 83 -3.55 -15.54 5.26
N LEU A 84 -3.71 -16.82 4.89
CA LEU A 84 -4.51 -17.79 5.66
C LEU A 84 -3.82 -18.24 6.96
N LYS A 85 -2.50 -18.41 6.94
CA LYS A 85 -1.71 -18.88 8.10
C LYS A 85 -1.30 -17.79 9.08
N ASN A 86 -1.43 -16.53 8.69
CA ASN A 86 -1.07 -15.37 9.51
C ASN A 86 -2.27 -14.46 9.73
N THR A 87 -2.06 -13.31 10.39
CA THR A 87 -3.14 -12.34 10.53
C THR A 87 -3.37 -11.64 9.19
N SER A 88 -4.58 -11.75 8.65
CA SER A 88 -5.04 -10.97 7.49
C SER A 88 -6.45 -10.46 7.75
N PHE A 89 -6.71 -9.22 7.37
CA PHE A 89 -8.02 -8.60 7.51
C PHE A 89 -8.84 -8.81 6.23
N SER A 90 -10.09 -9.21 6.40
CA SER A 90 -11.01 -9.50 5.30
C SER A 90 -12.32 -8.75 5.50
N ASN A 91 -12.80 -8.15 4.41
CA ASN A 91 -14.14 -7.58 4.29
C ASN A 91 -15.24 -8.64 4.16
N LYS A 92 -14.88 -9.92 4.10
CA LYS A 92 -15.78 -11.06 3.95
C LYS A 92 -15.97 -11.80 5.27
N ALA A 93 -17.03 -12.60 5.35
CA ALA A 93 -17.32 -13.44 6.51
C ALA A 93 -16.37 -14.64 6.63
N SER A 94 -15.84 -15.13 5.52
CA SER A 94 -14.89 -16.24 5.45
C SER A 94 -13.84 -15.98 4.35
N GLY A 95 -12.75 -16.76 4.39
CA GLY A 95 -11.67 -16.64 3.43
C GLY A 95 -10.86 -15.34 3.56
N ILE A 96 -9.98 -15.11 2.60
CA ILE A 96 -9.20 -13.89 2.45
C ILE A 96 -10.05 -12.78 1.82
N GLY A 97 -9.61 -11.56 2.05
CA GLY A 97 -10.17 -10.33 1.52
C GLY A 97 -9.16 -9.23 1.79
N GLY A 98 -9.58 -7.98 1.78
CA GLY A 98 -8.63 -6.92 2.07
C GLY A 98 -9.19 -5.52 1.95
N ALA A 99 -8.27 -4.57 1.78
CA ALA A 99 -8.63 -3.17 1.71
C ALA A 99 -9.48 -2.89 0.46
N LEU A 100 -10.56 -2.15 0.67
CA LEU A 100 -11.42 -1.61 -0.38
C LEU A 100 -10.74 -0.39 -1.02
N PRO A 101 -10.89 -0.19 -2.34
CA PRO A 101 -10.22 0.89 -3.06
C PRO A 101 -10.80 2.26 -2.66
N ALA A 102 -10.04 3.01 -1.86
CA ALA A 102 -10.39 4.37 -1.50
C ALA A 102 -10.11 5.32 -2.68
N ALA A 103 -10.92 6.38 -2.80
CA ALA A 103 -10.71 7.41 -3.82
C ALA A 103 -9.34 8.08 -3.63
N ASN A 104 -8.64 8.34 -4.74
CA ASN A 104 -7.31 8.97 -4.77
C ASN A 104 -6.22 8.15 -4.03
N THR A 105 -6.32 6.81 -4.07
CA THR A 105 -5.29 5.88 -3.59
C THR A 105 -4.97 4.77 -4.61
N GLY A 106 -5.24 5.02 -5.90
CA GLY A 106 -5.29 4.00 -6.95
C GLY A 106 -4.01 3.79 -7.77
N TRP A 107 -2.89 4.38 -7.36
CA TRP A 107 -1.57 4.22 -7.98
C TRP A 107 -0.49 4.19 -6.90
N THR A 108 0.70 3.67 -7.22
CA THR A 108 1.74 3.29 -6.26
C THR A 108 2.02 4.33 -5.17
N VAL A 109 2.38 5.56 -5.56
CA VAL A 109 2.73 6.61 -4.56
C VAL A 109 1.53 7.05 -3.72
N ALA A 110 0.31 6.98 -4.26
CA ALA A 110 -0.91 7.27 -3.49
C ALA A 110 -1.27 6.15 -2.52
N GLY A 111 -1.09 4.90 -2.93
CA GLY A 111 -1.18 3.74 -2.05
C GLY A 111 -0.17 3.84 -0.90
N MET A 112 1.08 4.17 -1.21
CA MET A 112 2.13 4.40 -0.20
C MET A 112 1.78 5.55 0.74
N ALA A 113 1.31 6.70 0.23
CA ALA A 113 0.90 7.83 1.06
C ALA A 113 -0.29 7.46 1.98
N ALA A 114 -1.26 6.71 1.47
CA ALA A 114 -2.39 6.22 2.26
C ALA A 114 -1.93 5.29 3.39
N GLN A 115 -1.08 4.31 3.09
CA GLN A 115 -0.60 3.32 4.04
C GLN A 115 0.40 3.89 5.06
N SER A 116 1.14 4.94 4.69
CA SER A 116 2.16 5.54 5.55
C SER A 116 1.71 6.79 6.30
N ALA A 117 0.72 7.55 5.81
CA ALA A 117 0.28 8.80 6.43
C ALA A 117 -1.24 8.88 6.65
N GLY A 118 -2.01 7.86 6.22
CA GLY A 118 -3.45 7.80 6.43
C GLY A 118 -4.21 8.90 5.67
N VAL A 119 -3.72 9.32 4.49
CA VAL A 119 -4.33 10.37 3.67
C VAL A 119 -4.29 10.02 2.17
N PRO A 120 -5.31 10.44 1.38
CA PRO A 120 -5.27 10.30 -0.07
C PRO A 120 -4.34 11.32 -0.73
N LEU A 121 -4.02 11.12 -2.02
CA LEU A 121 -3.37 12.10 -2.89
C LEU A 121 -4.37 12.75 -3.83
N LYS A 122 -5.00 13.87 -3.43
CA LYS A 122 -6.05 14.50 -4.23
C LYS A 122 -5.53 15.07 -5.55
N GLU A 123 -5.87 14.41 -6.66
CA GLU A 123 -5.47 14.76 -8.02
C GLU A 123 -6.03 16.10 -8.48
N THR A 124 -7.21 16.47 -7.98
CA THR A 124 -7.87 17.74 -8.31
C THR A 124 -7.02 18.96 -7.94
N LEU A 125 -6.06 18.79 -7.02
CA LEU A 125 -5.13 19.85 -6.59
C LEU A 125 -3.90 19.99 -7.51
N VAL A 126 -3.69 19.07 -8.46
CA VAL A 126 -2.64 19.20 -9.49
C VAL A 126 -3.16 19.75 -10.82
N GLY A 127 -4.41 20.22 -10.87
CA GLY A 127 -4.95 20.97 -12.00
C GLY A 127 -5.16 20.14 -13.27
N GLY A 128 -5.55 18.87 -13.12
CA GLY A 128 -5.84 17.97 -14.26
C GLY A 128 -4.60 17.43 -14.97
N ARG A 129 -3.43 17.49 -14.32
CA ARG A 129 -2.20 16.83 -14.79
C ARG A 129 -2.18 15.35 -14.40
N ASP A 130 -1.19 14.62 -14.93
CA ASP A 130 -0.91 13.23 -14.59
C ASP A 130 -0.90 13.01 -13.05
N HIS A 131 -1.38 11.85 -12.61
CA HIS A 131 -1.50 11.52 -11.18
C HIS A 131 -0.15 11.53 -10.45
N ASN A 132 0.96 11.40 -11.17
CA ASN A 132 2.32 11.50 -10.66
C ASN A 132 2.87 12.94 -10.61
N SER A 133 2.14 13.94 -11.10
CA SER A 133 2.58 15.35 -11.10
C SER A 133 2.70 15.95 -9.69
N LEU A 134 2.22 15.26 -8.64
CA LEU A 134 2.59 15.61 -7.26
C LEU A 134 4.11 15.53 -7.03
N GLY A 135 4.78 14.64 -7.76
CA GLY A 135 6.23 14.56 -7.83
C GLY A 135 6.90 15.74 -8.51
N GLU A 136 6.19 16.67 -9.15
CA GLU A 136 6.78 17.91 -9.69
C GLU A 136 6.97 18.97 -8.59
N PHE A 137 6.16 18.92 -7.53
CA PHE A 137 6.24 19.91 -6.46
C PHE A 137 7.50 19.72 -5.61
N LYS A 138 8.06 20.81 -5.08
CA LYS A 138 9.23 20.74 -4.19
C LYS A 138 8.92 20.07 -2.85
N LYS A 139 7.68 20.21 -2.37
CA LYS A 139 7.21 19.64 -1.10
C LYS A 139 6.14 18.60 -1.39
N PHE A 140 6.33 17.40 -0.86
CA PHE A 140 5.33 16.33 -0.90
C PHE A 140 4.53 16.40 0.41
N LEU A 141 3.20 16.52 0.34
CA LEU A 141 2.26 16.60 1.49
C LEU A 141 2.83 17.24 2.79
N PRO A 142 3.35 18.48 2.78
CA PRO A 142 4.11 19.06 3.90
C PRO A 142 3.33 19.22 5.22
N GLY A 143 2.01 19.12 5.19
CA GLY A 143 1.16 19.11 6.38
C GLY A 143 1.05 17.73 7.03
N ALA A 144 1.15 16.66 6.24
CA ALA A 144 1.08 15.27 6.70
C ALA A 144 2.23 14.92 7.66
N TYR A 145 2.08 13.78 8.33
CA TYR A 145 3.10 13.18 9.18
C TYR A 145 3.01 11.67 9.02
N SER A 146 4.10 11.03 8.62
CA SER A 146 4.08 9.63 8.22
C SER A 146 4.57 8.66 9.30
N LEU A 147 4.38 7.37 9.03
CA LEU A 147 5.02 6.25 9.72
C LEU A 147 6.54 6.42 9.75
N GLY A 148 7.14 6.80 8.62
CA GLY A 148 8.57 7.05 8.54
C GLY A 148 9.02 8.13 9.52
N GLU A 149 8.32 9.25 9.63
CA GLU A 149 8.69 10.30 10.59
C GLU A 149 8.52 9.85 12.05
N ILE A 150 7.45 9.09 12.34
CA ILE A 150 7.24 8.51 13.67
C ILE A 150 8.39 7.57 14.05
N LEU A 151 8.76 6.65 13.16
CA LEU A 151 9.81 5.66 13.41
C LEU A 151 11.19 6.33 13.46
N GLN A 152 11.47 7.31 12.61
CA GLN A 152 12.69 8.11 12.67
C GLN A 152 12.87 8.77 14.05
N LYS A 153 11.81 9.42 14.56
CA LYS A 153 11.81 10.05 15.90
C LYS A 153 12.06 9.03 17.02
N GLN A 154 11.72 7.77 16.78
CA GLN A 154 11.95 6.66 17.71
C GLN A 154 13.31 5.95 17.51
N GLY A 155 14.19 6.50 16.68
CA GLY A 155 15.56 6.02 16.50
C GLY A 155 15.69 4.84 15.54
N TYR A 156 14.69 4.59 14.69
CA TYR A 156 14.75 3.53 13.70
C TYR A 156 15.75 3.86 12.59
N ASN A 157 16.51 2.84 12.18
CA ASN A 157 17.31 2.89 10.97
C ASN A 157 16.41 2.56 9.77
N GLN A 158 16.25 3.50 8.83
CA GLN A 158 15.23 3.41 7.80
C GLN A 158 15.85 3.24 6.42
N THR A 159 15.53 2.14 5.74
CA THR A 159 15.95 1.89 4.36
C THR A 159 14.73 1.55 3.51
N PHE A 160 14.67 2.13 2.31
CA PHE A 160 13.68 1.79 1.30
C PHE A 160 14.40 1.25 0.06
N ILE A 161 14.03 0.07 -0.43
CA ILE A 161 14.63 -0.54 -1.62
C ILE A 161 13.57 -0.64 -2.72
N MET A 162 13.94 -0.27 -3.94
CA MET A 162 13.07 -0.41 -5.12
C MET A 162 13.90 -0.61 -6.40
N GLY A 163 13.36 -1.41 -7.33
CA GLY A 163 13.98 -1.67 -8.63
C GLY A 163 13.99 -0.49 -9.59
N SER A 164 13.07 0.46 -9.41
CA SER A 164 12.87 1.62 -10.28
C SER A 164 13.55 2.88 -9.72
N GLU A 165 13.63 3.94 -10.51
CA GLU A 165 14.13 5.24 -10.03
C GLU A 165 13.16 5.87 -9.04
N ALA A 166 13.65 6.30 -7.87
CA ALA A 166 12.80 6.85 -6.82
C ALA A 166 12.15 8.20 -7.20
N SER A 167 12.75 8.95 -8.12
CA SER A 167 12.19 10.24 -8.59
C SER A 167 10.83 10.09 -9.28
N PHE A 168 10.56 8.94 -9.91
CA PHE A 168 9.29 8.67 -10.55
C PHE A 168 8.15 8.67 -9.52
N GLY A 169 7.05 9.37 -9.83
CA GLY A 169 5.93 9.56 -8.91
C GLY A 169 6.20 10.47 -7.71
N GLY A 170 7.40 11.07 -7.60
CA GLY A 170 7.80 11.83 -6.41
C GLY A 170 8.04 10.97 -5.18
N ARG A 171 8.33 9.68 -5.35
CA ARG A 171 8.59 8.75 -4.24
C ARG A 171 9.85 9.14 -3.48
N ASP A 172 10.86 9.67 -4.16
CA ASP A 172 12.05 10.27 -3.55
C ASP A 172 11.69 11.34 -2.51
N LYS A 173 10.75 12.24 -2.82
CA LYS A 173 10.29 13.30 -1.93
C LYS A 173 9.43 12.74 -0.80
N LEU A 174 8.53 11.80 -1.09
CA LEU A 174 7.78 11.11 -0.04
C LEU A 174 8.75 10.49 0.98
N LEU A 175 9.75 9.75 0.51
CA LEU A 175 10.70 9.03 1.36
C LEU A 175 11.71 9.94 2.08
N THR A 176 12.27 10.94 1.39
CA THR A 176 13.22 11.88 2.01
C THR A 176 12.55 12.83 2.99
N GLN A 177 11.37 13.38 2.64
CA GLN A 177 10.68 14.39 3.45
C GLN A 177 9.86 13.77 4.59
N HIS A 178 9.41 12.52 4.43
CA HIS A 178 8.57 11.84 5.43
C HIS A 178 9.26 10.59 6.02
N GLY A 179 10.45 10.78 6.59
CA GLY A 179 11.16 9.74 7.35
C GLY A 179 12.66 9.68 7.09
N ASN A 180 13.18 10.48 6.15
CA ASN A 180 14.60 10.55 5.79
C ASN A 180 15.19 9.14 5.55
N PHE A 181 14.51 8.35 4.72
CA PHE A 181 14.95 7.00 4.39
C PHE A 181 16.30 7.04 3.64
N ASN A 182 17.14 6.04 3.91
CA ASN A 182 18.18 5.64 2.98
C ASN A 182 17.51 4.97 1.76
N ILE A 183 17.54 5.62 0.60
CA ILE A 183 16.89 5.11 -0.61
C ILE A 183 17.90 4.30 -1.41
N GLN A 184 17.65 3.00 -1.56
CA GLN A 184 18.40 2.07 -2.40
C GLN A 184 17.59 1.77 -3.66
N ASP A 185 17.53 2.74 -4.56
CA ASP A 185 16.82 2.64 -5.84
C ASP A 185 17.74 2.12 -6.97
N TYR A 186 17.26 2.16 -8.22
CA TYR A 186 18.06 1.83 -9.40
C TYR A 186 19.40 2.57 -9.47
N ASN A 187 19.42 3.87 -9.19
CA ASN A 187 20.62 4.69 -9.28
C ASN A 187 21.61 4.35 -8.17
N TYR A 188 21.11 4.11 -6.95
CA TYR A 188 21.94 3.59 -5.84
C TYR A 188 22.61 2.27 -6.23
N ALA A 189 21.86 1.32 -6.79
CA ALA A 189 22.37 0.01 -7.17
C ALA A 189 23.51 0.11 -8.20
N LYS A 190 23.38 1.02 -9.17
CA LYS A 190 24.46 1.31 -10.14
C LYS A 190 25.68 1.93 -9.48
N GLN A 191 25.47 2.96 -8.66
CA GLN A 191 26.57 3.69 -8.00
C GLN A 191 27.40 2.80 -7.07
N HIS A 192 26.76 1.80 -6.45
CA HIS A 192 27.39 0.89 -5.50
C HIS A 192 27.82 -0.45 -6.13
N GLY A 193 27.72 -0.59 -7.47
CA GLY A 193 28.17 -1.78 -8.19
C GLY A 193 27.33 -3.03 -7.92
N GLN A 194 26.10 -2.88 -7.40
CA GLN A 194 25.15 -3.99 -7.24
C GLN A 194 24.62 -4.49 -8.58
N ILE A 195 24.61 -3.62 -9.59
CA ILE A 195 24.33 -3.92 -10.99
C ILE A 195 25.36 -3.23 -11.90
N THR A 196 25.56 -3.75 -13.12
CA THR A 196 26.47 -3.13 -14.09
C THR A 196 25.91 -1.79 -14.58
N GLY A 197 26.77 -0.90 -15.07
CA GLY A 197 26.36 0.46 -15.46
C GLY A 197 25.34 0.52 -16.60
N ASP A 198 25.32 -0.50 -17.46
CA ASP A 198 24.41 -0.70 -18.58
C ASP A 198 23.21 -1.61 -18.26
N TYR A 199 23.14 -2.16 -17.05
CA TYR A 199 22.06 -3.06 -16.64
C TYR A 199 20.73 -2.30 -16.54
N LYS A 200 19.73 -2.72 -17.32
CA LYS A 200 18.35 -2.24 -17.19
C LYS A 200 17.37 -3.32 -17.63
N VAL A 201 16.52 -3.75 -16.72
CA VAL A 201 15.44 -4.73 -16.94
C VAL A 201 14.13 -4.11 -16.47
N TRP A 202 13.12 -4.15 -17.34
CA TRP A 202 11.78 -3.64 -17.04
C TRP A 202 11.81 -2.18 -16.53
N TRP A 203 11.37 -1.92 -15.30
CA TRP A 203 11.37 -0.60 -14.65
C TRP A 203 12.73 -0.16 -14.07
N GLY A 204 13.76 -1.01 -14.13
CA GLY A 204 15.12 -0.72 -13.69
C GLY A 204 15.88 -2.01 -13.43
N TYR A 205 15.59 -2.69 -12.33
CA TYR A 205 15.93 -4.10 -12.12
C TYR A 205 14.73 -4.87 -11.56
N GLU A 206 14.67 -6.16 -11.88
CA GLU A 206 13.58 -7.09 -11.55
C GLU A 206 13.52 -7.47 -10.06
N ASP A 207 12.37 -7.99 -9.61
CA ASP A 207 12.12 -8.28 -8.20
C ASP A 207 13.06 -9.36 -7.63
N LYS A 208 13.62 -10.22 -8.49
CA LYS A 208 14.64 -11.21 -8.10
C LYS A 208 15.86 -10.52 -7.49
N LYS A 209 16.34 -9.45 -8.10
CA LYS A 209 17.43 -8.62 -7.57
C LYS A 209 16.99 -7.80 -6.37
N LEU A 210 15.76 -7.28 -6.38
CA LEU A 210 15.20 -6.57 -5.22
C LEU A 210 15.26 -7.43 -3.95
N PHE A 211 14.79 -8.68 -4.02
CA PHE A 211 14.83 -9.58 -2.87
C PHE A 211 16.25 -10.06 -2.53
N GLN A 212 17.18 -10.11 -3.50
CA GLN A 212 18.59 -10.31 -3.18
C GLN A 212 19.13 -9.15 -2.33
N PHE A 213 19.00 -7.91 -2.80
CA PHE A 213 19.51 -6.72 -2.10
C PHE A 213 18.81 -6.51 -0.75
N ALA A 214 17.52 -6.84 -0.65
CA ALA A 214 16.78 -6.81 0.60
C ALA A 214 17.34 -7.76 1.66
N ARG A 215 17.82 -8.96 1.27
CA ARG A 215 18.45 -9.90 2.21
C ARG A 215 19.78 -9.37 2.74
N GLU A 216 20.59 -8.79 1.85
CA GLU A 216 21.87 -8.17 2.20
C GLU A 216 21.66 -6.99 3.16
N GLU A 217 20.74 -6.08 2.81
CA GLU A 217 20.42 -4.91 3.62
C GLU A 217 19.76 -5.27 4.95
N ALA A 218 18.82 -6.23 4.98
CA ALA A 218 18.22 -6.71 6.24
C ALA A 218 19.28 -7.26 7.19
N SER A 219 20.26 -8.01 6.66
CA SER A 219 21.38 -8.55 7.45
C SER A 219 22.28 -7.44 7.99
N ARG A 220 22.56 -6.40 7.18
CA ARG A 220 23.33 -5.21 7.58
C ARG A 220 22.59 -4.37 8.63
N LEU A 221 21.27 -4.21 8.49
CA LEU A 221 20.46 -3.48 9.48
C LEU A 221 20.40 -4.23 10.80
N ALA A 222 20.24 -5.56 10.74
CA ALA A 222 20.15 -6.42 11.92
C ALA A 222 21.45 -6.58 12.71
N SER A 223 22.62 -6.21 12.14
CA SER A 223 23.89 -6.20 12.87
C SER A 223 24.08 -4.96 13.74
N SER A 224 23.16 -3.98 13.66
CA SER A 224 23.13 -2.80 14.53
C SER A 224 22.23 -3.04 15.75
N ASP A 225 22.54 -2.36 16.86
CA ASP A 225 21.69 -2.35 18.06
C ASP A 225 20.42 -1.50 17.91
N LYS A 226 20.28 -0.75 16.81
CA LYS A 226 19.10 0.08 16.54
C LYS A 226 17.96 -0.75 15.95
N PRO A 227 16.69 -0.47 16.29
CA PRO A 227 15.57 -1.05 15.56
C PRO A 227 15.62 -0.59 14.11
N PHE A 228 15.16 -1.40 13.17
CA PHE A 228 15.14 -1.03 11.76
C PHE A 228 13.74 -1.03 11.14
N ASN A 229 13.57 -0.22 10.11
CA ASN A 229 12.43 -0.20 9.21
C ASN A 229 12.97 -0.40 7.78
N LEU A 230 12.82 -1.61 7.26
CA LEU A 230 13.16 -1.95 5.88
C LEU A 230 11.87 -2.02 5.07
N GLN A 231 11.74 -1.17 4.06
CA GLN A 231 10.58 -1.17 3.17
C GLN A 231 11.00 -1.51 1.74
N LEU A 232 10.17 -2.30 1.07
CA LEU A 232 10.41 -2.79 -0.29
C LEU A 232 9.23 -2.40 -1.17
N LEU A 233 9.48 -2.04 -2.42
CA LEU A 233 8.47 -1.89 -3.45
C LEU A 233 8.82 -2.80 -4.63
N THR A 234 7.98 -3.80 -4.87
CA THR A 234 8.09 -4.68 -6.05
C THR A 234 7.65 -3.95 -7.32
N ALA A 235 7.98 -4.47 -8.50
CA ALA A 235 7.62 -3.84 -9.77
C ALA A 235 7.30 -4.81 -10.92
N ASP A 236 7.60 -6.10 -10.79
CA ASP A 236 7.44 -7.04 -11.91
C ASP A 236 5.96 -7.20 -12.30
N THR A 237 5.04 -7.02 -11.35
CA THR A 237 3.57 -7.06 -11.56
C THR A 237 2.97 -5.77 -12.13
N HIS A 238 3.79 -4.74 -12.40
CA HIS A 238 3.31 -3.48 -12.98
C HIS A 238 2.70 -3.71 -14.38
N PHE A 239 1.59 -3.06 -14.68
CA PHE A 239 0.91 -3.18 -15.98
C PHE A 239 1.72 -2.54 -17.13
N THR A 240 1.58 -2.96 -18.39
CA THR A 240 0.75 -4.07 -18.91
C THR A 240 1.50 -5.40 -18.92
N ASP A 241 0.81 -6.49 -18.63
CA ASP A 241 1.24 -7.90 -18.63
C ASP A 241 2.40 -8.27 -17.69
N GLY A 242 3.08 -7.29 -17.11
CA GLY A 242 4.18 -7.46 -16.18
C GLY A 242 5.45 -8.02 -16.81
N TYR A 243 6.44 -8.24 -15.96
CA TYR A 243 7.72 -8.86 -16.30
C TYR A 243 7.83 -10.24 -15.67
N LEU A 244 8.06 -11.25 -16.51
CA LEU A 244 8.30 -12.62 -16.04
C LEU A 244 9.80 -12.87 -16.01
N ASP A 245 10.38 -13.01 -14.81
CA ASP A 245 11.78 -13.45 -14.66
C ASP A 245 12.02 -14.77 -15.38
N GLU A 246 13.18 -14.89 -16.02
CA GLU A 246 13.56 -16.06 -16.83
C GLU A 246 13.58 -17.38 -16.05
N ASN A 247 13.74 -17.33 -14.72
CA ASN A 247 13.80 -18.51 -13.85
C ASN A 247 12.42 -18.91 -13.31
N CYS A 248 11.39 -18.12 -13.59
CA CYS A 248 10.04 -18.41 -13.16
C CYS A 248 9.36 -19.42 -14.08
N ALA A 249 8.63 -20.34 -13.45
CA ALA A 249 7.88 -21.36 -14.16
C ALA A 249 6.70 -20.75 -14.92
N LYS A 250 6.41 -21.28 -16.11
CA LYS A 250 5.24 -20.94 -16.92
C LYS A 250 4.12 -21.95 -16.67
N ASN A 251 3.46 -21.81 -15.52
CA ASN A 251 2.40 -22.73 -15.08
C ASN A 251 1.03 -22.42 -15.70
N PHE A 252 0.85 -21.21 -16.24
CA PHE A 252 -0.40 -20.73 -16.81
C PHE A 252 -0.22 -20.36 -18.29
N ASN A 253 -1.32 -20.38 -19.06
CA ASN A 253 -1.29 -19.93 -20.46
C ASN A 253 -1.16 -18.40 -20.57
N ASN A 254 -1.72 -17.67 -19.60
CA ASN A 254 -1.67 -16.21 -19.58
C ASN A 254 -0.35 -15.72 -18.98
N GLN A 255 0.33 -14.77 -19.63
CA GLN A 255 1.61 -14.25 -19.13
C GLN A 255 1.47 -13.56 -17.78
N TYR A 256 0.46 -12.72 -17.61
CA TYR A 256 0.29 -11.95 -16.38
C TYR A 256 -0.03 -12.86 -15.18
N ASP A 257 -0.77 -13.95 -15.39
CA ASP A 257 -0.93 -15.01 -14.37
C ASP A 257 0.44 -15.60 -13.96
N ASN A 258 1.34 -15.86 -14.91
CA ASN A 258 2.69 -16.35 -14.58
C ASN A 258 3.52 -15.30 -13.84
N VAL A 259 3.38 -14.01 -14.15
CA VAL A 259 4.06 -12.92 -13.43
C VAL A 259 3.58 -12.85 -11.98
N HIS A 260 2.27 -12.91 -11.76
CA HIS A 260 1.72 -12.92 -10.41
C HIS A 260 2.13 -14.17 -9.61
N ALA A 261 2.15 -15.34 -10.24
CA ALA A 261 2.66 -16.57 -9.62
C ALA A 261 4.15 -16.48 -9.27
N CYS A 262 4.96 -15.90 -10.16
CA CYS A 262 6.37 -15.64 -9.93
C CYS A 262 6.58 -14.70 -8.73
N SER A 263 5.84 -13.59 -8.68
CA SER A 263 5.87 -12.64 -7.55
C SER A 263 5.46 -13.31 -6.24
N SER A 264 4.37 -14.09 -6.24
CA SER A 264 3.89 -14.84 -5.07
C SER A 264 4.98 -15.74 -4.48
N LYS A 265 5.65 -16.52 -5.34
CA LYS A 265 6.74 -17.40 -4.95
C LYS A 265 7.95 -16.63 -4.38
N GLN A 266 8.40 -15.58 -5.07
CA GLN A 266 9.56 -14.79 -4.63
C GLN A 266 9.33 -14.11 -3.28
N VAL A 267 8.13 -13.56 -3.04
CA VAL A 267 7.75 -12.97 -1.75
C VAL A 267 7.79 -14.04 -0.65
N ALA A 268 7.22 -15.21 -0.89
CA ALA A 268 7.21 -16.29 0.09
C ALA A 268 8.61 -16.82 0.40
N GLU A 269 9.50 -16.91 -0.60
CA GLU A 269 10.91 -17.26 -0.39
C GLU A 269 11.65 -16.23 0.45
N PHE A 270 11.40 -14.93 0.21
CA PHE A 270 11.97 -13.86 1.04
C PHE A 270 11.45 -13.92 2.49
N VAL A 271 10.15 -14.09 2.69
CA VAL A 271 9.54 -14.28 4.03
C VAL A 271 10.15 -15.48 4.74
N LYS A 272 10.27 -16.62 4.06
CA LYS A 272 10.88 -17.84 4.62
C LYS A 272 12.35 -17.62 4.99
N TRP A 273 13.09 -16.88 4.17
CA TRP A 273 14.46 -16.50 4.50
C TRP A 273 14.51 -15.59 5.74
N VAL A 274 13.63 -14.57 5.83
CA VAL A 274 13.55 -13.71 7.02
C VAL A 274 13.26 -14.57 8.26
N GLN A 275 12.30 -15.48 8.17
CA GLN A 275 11.91 -16.38 9.27
C GLN A 275 13.03 -17.28 9.77
N SER A 276 14.03 -17.59 8.93
CA SER A 276 15.21 -18.36 9.34
C SER A 276 16.31 -17.52 9.97
N GLN A 277 16.21 -16.19 9.96
CA GLN A 277 17.23 -15.32 10.54
C GLN A 277 17.07 -15.13 12.06
N PRO A 278 18.17 -14.95 12.82
CA PRO A 278 18.11 -14.71 14.26
C PRO A 278 17.25 -13.48 14.66
N PHE A 279 17.22 -12.47 13.81
CA PHE A 279 16.46 -11.23 14.07
C PHE A 279 14.94 -11.42 13.94
N TYR A 280 14.45 -12.49 13.31
CA TYR A 280 13.02 -12.70 13.04
C TYR A 280 12.14 -12.61 14.30
N LYS A 281 12.62 -13.14 15.44
CA LYS A 281 11.86 -13.14 16.69
C LYS A 281 11.41 -11.73 17.11
N ASN A 282 12.17 -10.69 16.74
CA ASN A 282 11.88 -9.29 17.01
C ASN A 282 11.39 -8.52 15.77
N THR A 283 11.05 -9.19 14.68
CA THR A 283 10.66 -8.54 13.41
C THR A 283 9.20 -8.82 13.09
N THR A 284 8.45 -7.76 12.83
CA THR A 284 7.12 -7.83 12.24
C THR A 284 7.25 -7.61 10.73
N ILE A 285 6.62 -8.49 9.94
CA ILE A 285 6.56 -8.36 8.48
C ILE A 285 5.14 -7.99 8.09
N ILE A 286 4.98 -6.95 7.28
CA ILE A 286 3.70 -6.54 6.69
C ILE A 286 3.85 -6.64 5.19
N ILE A 287 2.88 -7.30 4.56
CA ILE A 287 2.79 -7.44 3.11
C ILE A 287 1.46 -6.82 2.71
N SER A 288 1.50 -5.86 1.80
CA SER A 288 0.29 -5.20 1.32
C SER A 288 0.42 -4.92 -0.16
N GLY A 289 -0.65 -5.12 -0.92
CA GLY A 289 -0.76 -4.46 -2.22
C GLY A 289 -0.69 -2.94 -2.02
N ASP A 290 -0.12 -2.22 -2.97
CA ASP A 290 -0.16 -0.75 -2.98
C ASP A 290 -1.52 -0.23 -3.47
N HIS A 291 -2.08 -0.85 -4.51
CA HIS A 291 -3.41 -0.60 -5.07
C HIS A 291 -3.96 -1.83 -5.81
N LEU A 292 -5.18 -1.71 -6.37
CA LEU A 292 -5.73 -2.72 -7.28
C LEU A 292 -5.00 -2.69 -8.61
N GLY A 293 -4.90 -3.82 -9.29
CA GLY A 293 -4.24 -3.89 -10.59
C GLY A 293 -4.96 -3.09 -11.67
N MET A 294 -4.20 -2.38 -12.49
CA MET A 294 -4.74 -1.38 -13.40
C MET A 294 -5.11 -1.94 -14.79
N GLN A 295 -4.74 -3.20 -15.09
CA GLN A 295 -5.06 -3.84 -16.37
C GLN A 295 -6.53 -4.29 -16.41
N THR A 296 -7.41 -3.35 -16.74
CA THR A 296 -8.87 -3.50 -16.66
C THR A 296 -9.38 -4.76 -17.36
N SER A 297 -8.98 -5.01 -18.62
CA SER A 297 -9.44 -6.18 -19.38
C SER A 297 -9.11 -7.52 -18.71
N TYR A 298 -7.94 -7.63 -18.09
CA TYR A 298 -7.51 -8.84 -17.40
C TYR A 298 -8.33 -9.12 -16.14
N TYR A 299 -8.62 -8.10 -15.34
CA TYR A 299 -9.42 -8.25 -14.12
C TYR A 299 -10.93 -8.37 -14.41
N ASP A 300 -11.41 -7.70 -15.46
CA ASP A 300 -12.80 -7.83 -15.93
C ASP A 300 -13.06 -9.25 -16.40
N GLU A 301 -12.16 -9.88 -17.18
CA GLU A 301 -12.29 -11.28 -17.59
C GLU A 301 -12.45 -12.23 -16.39
N LYS A 302 -11.71 -11.99 -15.31
CA LYS A 302 -11.73 -12.83 -14.10
C LYS A 302 -12.92 -12.60 -13.18
N THR A 303 -13.66 -11.50 -13.37
CA THR A 303 -14.76 -11.11 -12.47
C THR A 303 -16.09 -10.89 -13.19
N ALA A 304 -16.10 -10.93 -14.53
CA ALA A 304 -17.28 -10.77 -15.36
C ALA A 304 -18.39 -11.76 -14.98
N GLY A 305 -19.61 -11.25 -14.88
CA GLY A 305 -20.79 -12.06 -14.51
C GLY A 305 -20.83 -12.47 -13.03
N THR A 306 -19.94 -11.95 -12.18
CA THR A 306 -19.93 -12.20 -10.74
C THR A 306 -20.24 -10.91 -9.95
N ASN A 307 -20.55 -11.06 -8.66
CA ASN A 307 -20.64 -9.95 -7.71
C ASN A 307 -19.32 -9.77 -6.92
N TYR A 308 -18.19 -10.18 -7.49
CA TYR A 308 -16.91 -10.19 -6.81
C TYR A 308 -16.38 -8.77 -6.56
N GLN A 309 -16.24 -8.40 -5.27
CA GLN A 309 -15.59 -7.16 -4.87
C GLN A 309 -14.07 -7.32 -4.84
N ARG A 310 -13.38 -6.64 -5.77
CA ARG A 310 -11.92 -6.54 -5.79
C ARG A 310 -11.40 -5.86 -4.52
N THR A 311 -10.33 -6.41 -3.95
CA THR A 311 -9.71 -5.94 -2.70
C THR A 311 -8.20 -6.11 -2.73
N ILE A 312 -7.50 -5.15 -2.14
CA ILE A 312 -6.03 -5.09 -2.08
C ILE A 312 -5.54 -6.13 -1.06
N TYR A 313 -4.51 -6.89 -1.42
CA TYR A 313 -3.97 -7.96 -0.59
C TYR A 313 -3.37 -7.41 0.72
N ASN A 314 -3.50 -8.16 1.82
CA ASN A 314 -2.81 -7.85 3.08
C ASN A 314 -2.46 -9.10 3.90
N ALA A 315 -1.30 -9.08 4.55
CA ALA A 315 -0.90 -10.05 5.56
C ALA A 315 0.07 -9.44 6.58
N PHE A 316 -0.15 -9.75 7.86
CA PHE A 316 0.66 -9.37 9.00
C PHE A 316 1.27 -10.62 9.63
N ILE A 317 2.59 -10.73 9.57
CA ILE A 317 3.36 -11.89 10.04
C ILE A 317 4.15 -11.46 11.29
N ASN A 318 4.05 -12.26 12.35
CA ASN A 318 4.66 -11.98 13.64
C ASN A 318 4.30 -10.58 14.21
N PRO A 319 3.02 -10.14 14.19
CA PRO A 319 2.62 -8.91 14.87
C PRO A 319 2.75 -9.06 16.39
N ALA A 320 3.06 -7.97 17.09
CA ALA A 320 3.14 -7.92 18.55
C ALA A 320 1.78 -7.98 19.25
N THR A 321 0.70 -7.86 18.49
CA THR A 321 -0.68 -7.84 18.95
C THR A 321 -1.51 -8.79 18.10
N THR A 322 -2.58 -9.31 18.67
CA THR A 322 -3.54 -10.19 18.01
C THR A 322 -4.95 -9.62 18.12
N THR A 323 -5.86 -10.13 17.29
CA THR A 323 -7.28 -9.82 17.38
C THR A 323 -8.08 -10.96 16.78
N ASP A 324 -9.27 -11.22 17.32
CA ASP A 324 -10.21 -12.17 16.72
C ASP A 324 -11.08 -11.50 15.64
N ARG A 325 -11.05 -10.15 15.55
CA ARG A 325 -11.88 -9.36 14.63
C ARG A 325 -11.21 -9.13 13.28
N THR A 326 -10.84 -10.23 12.61
CA THR A 326 -10.17 -10.22 11.29
C THR A 326 -11.12 -10.38 10.11
N LYS A 327 -12.37 -10.79 10.34
CA LYS A 327 -13.41 -10.97 9.31
C LYS A 327 -14.49 -9.91 9.41
N ASN A 328 -15.25 -9.73 8.33
CA ASN A 328 -16.27 -8.69 8.19
C ASN A 328 -15.75 -7.27 8.49
N ARG A 329 -14.46 -7.02 8.22
CA ARG A 329 -13.83 -5.71 8.38
C ARG A 329 -13.89 -4.97 7.07
N ARG A 330 -14.73 -3.96 6.96
CA ARG A 330 -14.72 -3.06 5.78
C ARG A 330 -13.64 -2.02 6.04
N PHE A 331 -12.53 -2.05 5.34
CA PHE A 331 -11.41 -1.14 5.59
C PHE A 331 -10.75 -0.70 4.30
N THR A 332 -9.85 0.26 4.39
CA THR A 332 -9.11 0.87 3.28
C THR A 332 -7.61 0.84 3.57
N THR A 333 -6.79 1.22 2.59
CA THR A 333 -5.34 1.32 2.79
C THR A 333 -4.94 2.37 3.84
N PHE A 334 -5.80 3.35 4.18
CA PHE A 334 -5.54 4.27 5.29
C PHE A 334 -5.39 3.55 6.63
N ASP A 335 -6.15 2.47 6.83
CA ASP A 335 -6.20 1.71 8.07
C ASP A 335 -4.89 0.93 8.32
N MET A 336 -4.08 0.70 7.28
CA MET A 336 -2.75 0.08 7.40
C MET A 336 -1.80 0.94 8.25
N TYR A 337 -1.98 2.27 8.29
CA TYR A 337 -1.10 3.17 9.01
C TYR A 337 -1.10 2.93 10.54
N PRO A 338 -2.23 3.12 11.27
CA PRO A 338 -2.27 2.80 12.69
C PRO A 338 -2.12 1.29 12.96
N SER A 339 -2.55 0.42 12.05
CA SER A 339 -2.40 -1.03 12.21
C SER A 339 -0.94 -1.49 12.17
N THR A 340 -0.10 -0.81 11.39
CA THR A 340 1.35 -1.06 11.37
C THR A 340 1.98 -0.73 12.71
N LEU A 341 1.63 0.41 13.30
CA LEU A 341 2.09 0.79 14.63
C LEU A 341 1.63 -0.22 15.69
N ALA A 342 0.36 -0.62 15.66
CA ALA A 342 -0.17 -1.64 16.56
C ALA A 342 0.55 -2.98 16.39
N ALA A 343 0.82 -3.40 15.15
CA ALA A 343 1.58 -4.61 14.85
C ALA A 343 3.02 -4.57 15.37
N LEU A 344 3.62 -3.38 15.53
CA LEU A 344 4.91 -3.18 16.19
C LEU A 344 4.83 -3.12 17.72
N GLY A 345 3.62 -3.20 18.30
CA GLY A 345 3.37 -3.14 19.74
C GLY A 345 3.16 -1.71 20.27
N VAL A 346 2.99 -0.73 19.39
CA VAL A 346 2.75 0.66 19.77
C VAL A 346 1.27 0.84 20.10
N LYS A 347 0.98 1.41 21.27
CA LYS A 347 -0.39 1.81 21.63
C LYS A 347 -0.72 3.14 20.97
N VAL A 348 -1.81 3.16 20.20
CA VAL A 348 -2.33 4.36 19.53
C VAL A 348 -3.55 4.83 20.30
N ASP A 349 -3.43 5.92 21.08
CA ASP A 349 -4.56 6.42 21.88
C ASP A 349 -5.74 6.77 20.95
N GLY A 350 -6.91 6.21 21.25
CA GLY A 350 -8.12 6.38 20.44
C GLY A 350 -8.17 5.52 19.16
N GLU A 351 -7.20 4.63 18.94
CA GLU A 351 -7.17 3.63 17.86
C GLU A 351 -7.25 4.22 16.44
N ARG A 352 -6.86 5.48 16.27
CA ARG A 352 -6.95 6.21 14.99
C ARG A 352 -5.73 7.07 14.75
N LEU A 353 -5.32 7.16 13.49
CA LEU A 353 -4.19 7.98 13.06
C LEU A 353 -4.37 8.36 11.58
N GLY A 354 -4.26 9.65 11.26
CA GLY A 354 -4.74 10.15 9.98
C GLY A 354 -6.23 9.88 9.83
N LEU A 355 -6.65 9.39 8.65
CA LEU A 355 -7.99 8.83 8.43
C LEU A 355 -8.10 7.33 8.78
N GLY A 356 -6.99 6.69 9.12
CA GLY A 356 -6.94 5.26 9.40
C GLY A 356 -7.46 4.90 10.79
N THR A 357 -7.99 3.69 10.92
CA THR A 357 -8.35 3.03 12.18
C THR A 357 -7.51 1.78 12.38
N ASN A 358 -7.05 1.54 13.62
CA ASN A 358 -6.31 0.34 13.97
C ASN A 358 -7.19 -0.91 13.77
N LEU A 359 -6.81 -1.76 12.82
CA LEU A 359 -7.52 -2.99 12.49
C LEU A 359 -7.40 -4.04 13.59
N PHE A 360 -6.40 -3.98 14.48
CA PHE A 360 -6.35 -4.87 15.64
C PHE A 360 -7.37 -4.51 16.73
N SER A 361 -7.94 -3.30 16.67
CA SER A 361 -8.93 -2.83 17.64
C SER A 361 -10.37 -3.24 17.28
N ILE A 362 -11.28 -3.09 18.24
CA ILE A 362 -12.72 -3.23 18.03
C ILE A 362 -13.36 -1.97 17.43
N LYS A 363 -12.60 -0.89 17.21
CA LYS A 363 -13.16 0.37 16.71
C LYS A 363 -13.58 0.21 15.25
N GLU A 364 -14.73 0.79 14.91
CA GLU A 364 -15.18 0.82 13.53
C GLU A 364 -14.25 1.67 12.67
N THR A 365 -13.98 1.21 11.45
CA THR A 365 -13.25 2.00 10.45
C THR A 365 -14.13 3.10 9.87
N LEU A 366 -13.56 4.03 9.09
CA LEU A 366 -14.38 4.99 8.35
C LEU A 366 -15.27 4.31 7.30
N ALA A 367 -14.80 3.28 6.61
CA ALA A 367 -15.62 2.55 5.64
C ALA A 367 -16.81 1.84 6.33
N GLU A 368 -16.65 1.40 7.57
CA GLU A 368 -17.74 0.85 8.38
C GLU A 368 -18.73 1.93 8.80
N GLN A 369 -18.24 3.06 9.35
CA GLN A 369 -19.06 4.17 9.84
C GLN A 369 -19.87 4.87 8.76
N TYR A 370 -19.30 5.04 7.57
CA TYR A 370 -20.00 5.61 6.42
C TYR A 370 -20.92 4.61 5.72
N GLY A 371 -21.02 3.37 6.23
CA GLY A 371 -21.93 2.36 5.71
C GLY A 371 -21.46 1.65 4.44
N GLY A 372 -20.25 1.94 3.94
CA GLY A 372 -19.68 1.33 2.74
C GLY A 372 -18.55 2.16 2.14
N ILE A 373 -17.81 1.57 1.21
CA ILE A 373 -16.71 2.26 0.52
C ILE A 373 -17.25 3.31 -0.45
N GLU A 374 -18.42 3.09 -1.04
CA GLU A 374 -19.07 4.01 -1.98
C GLU A 374 -19.38 5.35 -1.32
N ASN A 375 -19.97 5.31 -0.11
CA ASN A 375 -20.29 6.51 0.67
C ASN A 375 -19.02 7.22 1.15
N LEU A 376 -18.02 6.47 1.62
CA LEU A 376 -16.74 7.06 2.01
C LEU A 376 -16.04 7.72 0.82
N ASN A 377 -16.04 7.08 -0.36
CA ASN A 377 -15.46 7.62 -1.58
C ASN A 377 -16.20 8.87 -2.06
N ALA A 378 -17.53 8.93 -1.90
CA ALA A 378 -18.30 10.12 -2.19
C ALA A 378 -17.87 11.32 -1.32
N GLU A 379 -17.48 11.10 -0.06
CA GLU A 379 -16.90 12.15 0.78
C GLU A 379 -15.45 12.48 0.43
N LEU A 380 -14.61 11.46 0.19
CA LEU A 380 -13.20 11.65 -0.16
C LEU A 380 -13.03 12.45 -1.45
N ALA A 381 -13.93 12.27 -2.43
CA ALA A 381 -13.92 12.98 -3.71
C ALA A 381 -14.26 14.48 -3.59
N LYS A 382 -14.99 14.88 -2.54
CA LYS A 382 -15.38 16.29 -2.33
C LYS A 382 -14.19 17.17 -1.98
N ARG A 383 -14.34 18.48 -2.17
CA ARG A 383 -13.35 19.47 -1.71
C ARG A 383 -13.27 19.50 -0.18
N SER A 384 -12.09 19.71 0.39
CA SER A 384 -11.91 19.95 1.83
C SER A 384 -10.89 21.04 2.10
N ASP A 385 -11.36 22.10 2.76
CA ASP A 385 -10.53 23.21 3.21
C ASP A 385 -9.47 22.76 4.20
N TYR A 386 -9.81 21.84 5.11
CA TYR A 386 -8.85 21.25 6.04
C TYR A 386 -7.74 20.51 5.30
N TYR A 387 -8.09 19.61 4.36
CA TYR A 387 -7.08 18.88 3.59
C TYR A 387 -6.17 19.86 2.83
N GLU A 388 -6.76 20.81 2.10
CA GLU A 388 -5.99 21.80 1.33
C GLU A 388 -5.04 22.60 2.21
N LYS A 389 -5.50 23.14 3.34
CA LYS A 389 -4.73 24.09 4.16
C LYS A 389 -3.79 23.43 5.17
N LYS A 390 -4.13 22.23 5.66
CA LYS A 390 -3.44 21.57 6.78
C LYS A 390 -2.71 20.29 6.41
N ILE A 391 -3.02 19.67 5.27
CA ILE A 391 -2.37 18.42 4.81
C ILE A 391 -1.58 18.68 3.53
N PHE A 392 -2.24 19.18 2.49
CA PHE A 392 -1.67 19.43 1.18
C PHE A 392 -0.70 20.61 1.18
N THR A 393 -1.09 21.73 1.79
CA THR A 393 -0.18 22.84 2.06
C THR A 393 0.25 22.86 3.53
N LYS A 394 1.25 23.70 3.82
CA LYS A 394 1.61 24.11 5.17
C LYS A 394 1.27 25.59 5.33
N SER A 395 -0.02 25.93 5.20
CA SER A 395 -0.51 27.30 5.38
C SER A 395 -0.87 27.54 6.85
N GLY A 396 0.02 28.21 7.59
CA GLY A 396 -0.26 28.84 8.89
C GLY A 396 -0.41 27.91 10.09
N ASN A 397 0.53 28.04 11.04
CA ASN A 397 0.15 28.17 12.45
C ASN A 397 -0.40 29.58 12.64
#